data_AF-A0A9D7MWA7-F1
#
_entry.id   AF-A0A9D7MWA7-F1
#
_cell.length_a   1.000
_cell.length_b   1.000
_cell.length_c   1.000
_cell.angle_alpha   90.00
_cell.angle_beta   90.00
_cell.angle_gamma   90.00
#
_symmetry.space_group_name_H-M   'P 1'
#
loop_
_entity.id
_entity.type
_entity.pdbx_description
1 polymer ?
#
loop_
_entity_poly.entity_id
_entity_poly.type
_entity_poly.pdbx_seq_one_letter_code
_entity_poly.pdbx_strand_id
1 'polypeptide(L)'
;MQTSRQILQLGIVSQFYLTSTPVAPYVNFGLGVNFYNSDTLSFTKGSLIAGTGLEFKNISKSFNLFVDAKYKLIASSTGNIPCFIFTAGLKFPFH
;
A
#
# COMPACT_ATOMS: atom_id res chain seq x y z
N MET A 1 -9.19 27.39 -5.55
CA MET A 1 -8.82 25.95 -5.60
C MET A 1 -9.04 25.39 -4.21
N GLN A 2 -9.99 24.48 -4.03
CA GLN A 2 -10.26 23.88 -2.74
C GLN A 2 -9.29 22.70 -2.53
N THR A 3 -8.45 22.78 -1.50
CA THR A 3 -7.35 21.82 -1.30
C THR A 3 -7.82 20.71 -0.37
N SER A 4 -8.27 19.59 -0.91
CA SER A 4 -8.59 18.40 -0.10
C SER A 4 -7.31 17.65 0.26
N ARG A 5 -7.14 17.29 1.53
CA ARG A 5 -6.00 16.51 2.03
C ARG A 5 -6.47 15.12 2.43
N GLN A 6 -5.74 14.10 1.99
CA GLN A 6 -5.95 12.76 2.51
C GLN A 6 -5.41 12.69 3.93
N ILE A 7 -6.25 12.29 4.88
CA ILE A 7 -5.87 12.24 6.31
C ILE A 7 -5.61 10.81 6.78
N LEU A 8 -6.28 9.83 6.18
CA LEU A 8 -6.12 8.43 6.55
C LEU A 8 -6.37 7.53 5.34
N GLN A 9 -5.65 6.42 5.31
CA GLN A 9 -5.97 5.29 4.45
C GLN A 9 -6.05 4.03 5.31
N LEU A 10 -7.11 3.28 5.12
CA LEU A 10 -7.20 1.90 5.57
C LEU A 10 -7.23 1.00 4.34
N GLY A 11 -6.63 -0.19 4.43
CA GLY A 11 -6.65 -1.13 3.33
C GLY A 11 -6.40 -2.55 3.79
N ILE A 12 -7.00 -3.48 3.05
CA ILE A 12 -6.78 -4.91 3.21
C ILE A 12 -6.06 -5.37 1.95
N VAL A 13 -4.91 -6.02 2.14
CA VAL A 13 -4.04 -6.46 1.05
C VAL A 13 -3.69 -7.92 1.27
N SER A 14 -3.95 -8.74 0.26
CA SER A 14 -3.43 -10.10 0.19
C SER A 14 -2.06 -10.06 -0.47
N GLN A 15 -1.08 -10.68 0.18
CA GLN A 15 0.30 -10.78 -0.29
C GLN A 15 0.62 -12.25 -0.62
N PHE A 16 1.16 -12.48 -1.80
CA PHE A 16 1.58 -13.81 -2.27
C PHE A 16 3.06 -13.79 -2.61
N TYR A 17 3.86 -14.58 -1.89
CA TYR A 17 5.27 -14.77 -2.23
C TYR A 17 5.39 -15.74 -3.41
N LEU A 18 6.23 -15.38 -4.38
CA LEU A 18 6.51 -16.20 -5.56
C LEU A 18 7.56 -17.29 -5.28
N THR A 19 8.35 -17.10 -4.22
CA THR A 19 9.39 -18.04 -3.78
C THR A 19 9.66 -17.88 -2.28
N SER A 20 10.22 -18.92 -1.67
CA SER A 20 10.61 -18.97 -0.26
C SER A 20 12.10 -18.70 -0.02
N THR A 21 12.83 -18.22 -1.03
CA THR A 21 14.26 -17.89 -0.94
C THR A 21 14.53 -16.68 -0.03
N PRO A 22 15.79 -16.48 0.43
CA PRO A 22 16.18 -15.30 1.21
C PRO A 22 15.84 -13.98 0.52
N VAL A 23 15.88 -13.93 -0.82
CA VAL A 23 15.26 -12.86 -1.60
C VAL A 23 13.93 -13.37 -2.14
N ALA A 24 12.83 -12.87 -1.60
CA ALA A 24 11.48 -13.36 -1.86
C ALA A 24 10.64 -12.28 -2.55
N PRO A 25 10.56 -12.28 -3.90
CA PRO A 25 9.57 -11.50 -4.62
C PRO A 25 8.14 -11.87 -4.22
N TYR A 26 7.27 -10.87 -4.22
CA TYR A 26 5.86 -11.03 -3.94
C TYR A 26 4.99 -10.11 -4.79
N VAL A 27 3.73 -10.49 -4.92
CA VAL A 27 2.66 -9.69 -5.53
C VAL A 27 1.57 -9.42 -4.50
N ASN A 28 0.98 -8.24 -4.57
CA ASN A 28 -0.02 -7.75 -3.64
C ASN A 28 -1.26 -7.28 -4.40
N PHE A 29 -2.42 -7.67 -3.92
CA PHE A 29 -3.71 -7.16 -4.41
C PHE A 29 -4.62 -6.85 -3.22
N GLY A 30 -5.39 -5.78 -3.32
CA GLY A 30 -6.20 -5.35 -2.19
C GLY A 30 -7.19 -4.25 -2.51
N LEU A 31 -7.95 -3.93 -1.49
CA LEU A 31 -8.92 -2.85 -1.46
C LEU A 31 -8.51 -1.84 -0.39
N GLY A 32 -8.75 -0.57 -0.66
CA GLY A 32 -8.48 0.51 0.28
C GLY A 32 -9.64 1.48 0.38
N VAL A 33 -9.77 2.11 1.54
CA VAL A 33 -10.67 3.21 1.83
C VAL A 33 -9.82 4.41 2.21
N ASN A 34 -9.97 5.51 1.48
CA ASN A 34 -9.20 6.73 1.64
C ASN A 34 -10.13 7.82 2.18
N PHE A 35 -9.77 8.40 3.32
CA PHE A 35 -10.51 9.45 4.00
C PHE A 35 -9.86 10.80 3.72
N TYR A 36 -10.66 11.75 3.27
CA TYR A 36 -10.23 13.09 2.93
C TYR A 36 -10.93 14.10 3.83
N ASN A 37 -10.18 15.12 4.22
CA ASN A 37 -10.72 16.30 4.85
C ASN A 37 -10.41 17.53 3.96
N SER A 38 -11.35 18.46 3.92
CA SER A 38 -11.25 19.72 3.22
C SER A 38 -11.94 20.79 4.05
N ASP A 39 -11.59 22.05 3.82
CA ASP A 39 -12.14 23.19 4.58
C ASP A 39 -13.68 23.26 4.64
N THR A 40 -14.39 22.63 3.69
CA THR A 40 -15.85 22.66 3.63
C THR A 40 -16.53 21.30 3.75
N LEU A 41 -15.81 20.17 3.55
CA LEU A 41 -16.41 18.84 3.57
C LEU A 41 -15.36 17.74 3.82
N SER A 42 -15.73 16.76 4.63
CA SER A 42 -15.04 15.47 4.73
C SER A 42 -15.73 14.43 3.84
N PHE A 43 -14.95 13.59 3.15
CA PHE A 43 -15.48 12.55 2.27
C PHE A 43 -14.56 11.33 2.19
N THR A 44 -15.12 10.23 1.70
CA THR A 44 -14.43 8.92 1.65
C THR A 44 -14.46 8.37 0.23
N LYS A 45 -13.34 7.76 -0.21
CA LYS A 45 -13.24 7.12 -1.53
C LYS A 45 -12.68 5.70 -1.42
N GLY A 46 -13.34 4.77 -2.10
CA GLY A 46 -12.81 3.42 -2.30
C GLY A 46 -11.64 3.41 -3.27
N SER A 47 -10.80 2.37 -3.19
CA SER A 47 -9.65 2.19 -4.08
C SER A 47 -9.30 0.73 -4.28
N LEU A 48 -8.76 0.44 -5.46
CA LEU A 48 -8.08 -0.81 -5.78
C LEU A 48 -6.58 -0.62 -5.57
N ILE A 49 -5.91 -1.62 -5.03
CA ILE A 49 -4.46 -1.62 -4.79
C ILE A 49 -3.89 -2.86 -5.46
N ALA A 50 -2.87 -2.69 -6.29
CA ALA A 50 -2.09 -3.77 -6.87
C ALA A 50 -0.61 -3.40 -6.77
N GLY A 51 0.27 -4.36 -6.55
CA GLY A 51 1.69 -4.05 -6.45
C GLY A 51 2.58 -5.26 -6.42
N THR A 52 3.87 -4.99 -6.43
CA THR A 52 4.92 -6.00 -6.38
C THR A 52 6.00 -5.52 -5.43
N GLY A 53 6.70 -6.46 -4.82
CA GLY A 53 7.82 -6.12 -3.96
C GLY A 53 8.82 -7.25 -3.84
N LEU A 54 9.89 -6.96 -3.12
CA LEU A 54 10.95 -7.87 -2.75
C LEU A 54 11.12 -7.81 -1.25
N GLU A 55 11.13 -8.97 -0.62
CA GLU A 55 11.52 -9.11 0.78
C GLU A 55 12.85 -9.83 0.89
N PHE A 56 13.79 -9.22 1.58
CA PHE A 56 15.06 -9.80 1.97
C PHE A 56 14.90 -10.38 3.37
N LYS A 57 14.62 -11.67 3.40
CA LYS A 57 14.41 -12.45 4.61
C LYS A 57 15.73 -12.75 5.29
N ASN A 58 15.72 -12.78 6.62
CA ASN A 58 16.85 -13.19 7.45
C ASN A 58 18.11 -12.32 7.27
N ILE A 59 17.98 -11.04 6.89
CA ILE A 59 19.11 -10.09 6.95
C ILE A 59 19.63 -9.99 8.40
N SER A 60 18.72 -10.09 9.36
CA SER A 60 19.03 -10.27 10.78
C SER A 60 18.11 -11.36 11.35
N LYS A 61 18.45 -11.87 12.53
CA LYS A 61 17.57 -12.79 13.29
C LYS A 61 16.26 -12.12 13.74
N SER A 62 16.19 -10.79 13.73
CA SER A 62 15.08 -10.03 14.30
C SER A 62 14.22 -9.29 13.27
N PHE A 63 14.70 -9.13 12.04
CA PHE A 63 13.95 -8.39 11.03
C PHE A 63 14.28 -8.82 9.59
N ASN A 64 13.31 -8.57 8.71
CA ASN A 64 13.46 -8.64 7.26
C ASN A 64 13.43 -7.22 6.69
N LEU A 65 14.17 -6.97 5.62
CA LEU A 65 14.05 -5.74 4.84
C LEU A 65 13.06 -5.98 3.70
N PHE A 66 12.22 -5.00 3.38
CA PHE A 66 11.37 -5.07 2.19
C PHE A 66 11.36 -3.75 1.43
N VAL A 67 11.13 -3.88 0.13
CA VAL A 67 10.83 -2.78 -0.77
C VAL A 67 9.63 -3.15 -1.62
N ASP A 68 8.69 -2.23 -1.81
CA ASP A 68 7.58 -2.43 -2.74
C ASP A 68 7.18 -1.18 -3.50
N ALA A 69 6.58 -1.44 -4.66
CA ALA A 69 5.88 -0.49 -5.48
C ALA A 69 4.42 -0.94 -5.59
N LYS A 70 3.50 -0.04 -5.27
CA LYS A 70 2.06 -0.27 -5.37
C LYS A 70 1.44 0.80 -6.26
N TYR A 71 0.61 0.34 -7.18
CA TYR A 71 -0.35 1.16 -7.89
C TYR A 71 -1.68 1.14 -7.15
N LYS A 72 -2.23 2.32 -6.91
CA LYS A 72 -3.55 2.52 -6.32
C LYS A 72 -4.41 3.30 -7.29
N LEU A 73 -5.62 2.80 -7.52
CA LEU A 73 -6.64 3.48 -8.30
C LEU A 73 -7.78 3.87 -7.36
N ILE A 74 -7.94 5.16 -7.10
CA ILE A 74 -8.98 5.69 -6.22
C ILE A 74 -10.21 6.04 -7.07
N ALA A 75 -11.36 5.47 -6.74
CA ALA A 75 -12.61 5.70 -7.44
C ALA A 75 -13.12 7.13 -7.18
N SER A 76 -13.49 7.85 -8.24
CA SER A 76 -14.04 9.20 -8.14
C SER A 76 -15.02 9.46 -9.29
N SER A 77 -16.07 10.23 -9.03
CA SER A 77 -17.15 10.50 -9.98
C SER A 77 -16.68 11.25 -11.24
N THR A 78 -15.62 12.03 -11.11
CA THR A 78 -15.02 12.84 -12.18
C THR A 78 -13.89 12.13 -12.92
N GLY A 79 -13.68 10.84 -12.67
CA GLY A 79 -12.56 10.05 -13.20
C GLY A 79 -11.63 9.56 -12.09
N ASN A 80 -11.11 8.34 -12.27
CA ASN A 80 -10.28 7.69 -11.25
C ASN A 80 -8.96 8.44 -11.03
N ILE A 81 -8.51 8.48 -9.78
CA ILE A 81 -7.27 9.14 -9.39
C ILE A 81 -6.18 8.07 -9.26
N PRO A 82 -5.17 8.05 -10.17
CA PRO A 82 -4.06 7.13 -10.09
C PRO A 82 -3.04 7.60 -9.03
N CYS A 83 -2.43 6.65 -8.32
CA CYS A 83 -1.42 6.93 -7.30
C CYS A 83 -0.38 5.82 -7.28
N PHE A 84 0.90 6.19 -7.32
CA PHE A 84 2.02 5.29 -7.12
C PHE A 84 2.58 5.47 -5.72
N ILE A 85 2.83 4.37 -5.03
CA ILE A 85 3.37 4.33 -3.68
C ILE A 85 4.62 3.48 -3.71
N PHE A 86 5.73 4.05 -3.26
CA PHE A 86 6.98 3.33 -3.04
C PHE A 86 7.22 3.23 -1.54
N THR A 87 7.46 2.02 -1.07
CA THR A 87 7.71 1.75 0.35
C THR A 87 9.04 1.03 0.48
N ALA A 88 9.84 1.43 1.45
CA ALA A 88 10.97 0.66 1.95
C ALA A 88 10.84 0.59 3.47
N GLY A 89 11.12 -0.55 4.07
CA GLY A 89 10.97 -0.69 5.51
C GLY A 89 11.46 -2.03 6.07
N LEU A 90 11.32 -2.16 7.38
CA LEU A 90 11.67 -3.37 8.12
C LEU A 90 10.40 -4.07 8.61
N LYS A 91 10.38 -5.41 8.53
CA LYS A 91 9.36 -6.26 9.14
C LYS A 91 9.97 -7.00 10.32
N PHE A 92 9.33 -6.93 11.48
CA PHE A 92 9.74 -7.62 12.71
C PHE A 92 8.76 -8.77 12.97
N PRO A 93 9.10 -10.02 12.60
CA PRO A 93 8.24 -11.16 12.85
C PRO A 93 8.23 -11.49 14.35
N PHE A 94 7.09 -11.25 15.00
CA PHE A 94 6.82 -11.72 16.35
C PHE A 94 6.32 -13.17 16.27
N HIS A 95 6.97 -14.08 16.99
CA HIS A 95 6.61 -15.49 17.14
C HIS A 95 5.87 -15.68 18.46
#